data_AF-A0A379W6U4-F1
#
_entry.id   AF-A0A379W6U4-F1
#
_cell.length_a   1.000
_cell.length_b   1.000
_cell.length_c   1.000
_cell.angle_alpha   90.00
_cell.angle_beta   90.00
_cell.angle_gamma   90.00
#
_symmetry.space_group_name_H-M   'P 1'
#
loop_
_entity.id
_entity.type
_entity.pdbx_description
1 polymer ?
#
loop_
_entity_poly.entity_id
_entity_poly.type
_entity_poly.pdbx_seq_one_letter_code
_entity_poly.pdbx_strand_id
1 'polypeptide(L)'
;MMGPTIVFSIPVALGIIEPSDRRYLALGVLAGIVTIPIGCIAGGLIAMYSGVQINGQPVEFTFALILMNMIPVLIVAVLVALGLKLIPEKMINGFQIFAKFLVALITIGLAAAVVKFLLGWELIPGLDRSLWRQATNPAK
;
A
#
# COMPACT_ATOMS: atom_id res chain seq x y z
N MET A 1 3.98 -4.88 -0.11
CA MET A 1 2.71 -5.39 0.46
C MET A 1 1.68 -4.30 0.75
N MET A 2 2.07 -3.07 1.16
CA MET A 2 1.10 -2.03 1.53
C MET A 2 0.16 -1.56 0.40
N GLY A 3 0.63 -1.51 -0.85
CA GLY A 3 -0.20 -1.04 -1.99
C GLY A 3 -1.55 -1.78 -2.07
N PRO A 4 -1.56 -3.11 -2.24
CA PRO A 4 -2.79 -3.92 -2.24
C PRO A 4 -3.64 -3.74 -0.98
N THR A 5 -3.04 -3.66 0.20
CA THR A 5 -3.80 -3.45 1.44
C THR A 5 -4.58 -2.13 1.41
N ILE A 6 -3.92 -1.06 0.96
CA ILE A 6 -4.51 0.28 0.92
C ILE A 6 -5.59 0.38 -0.16
N VAL A 7 -5.29 -0.09 -1.38
CA VAL A 7 -6.18 0.10 -2.54
C VAL A 7 -7.20 -1.02 -2.73
N PHE A 8 -7.16 -2.09 -1.94
CA PHE A 8 -8.10 -3.20 -2.08
C PHE A 8 -8.71 -3.59 -0.74
N SER A 9 -7.88 -4.05 0.21
CA SER A 9 -8.40 -4.60 1.47
C SER A 9 -9.20 -3.58 2.27
N ILE A 10 -8.75 -2.32 2.35
CA ILE A 10 -9.48 -1.25 3.08
C ILE A 10 -10.83 -0.94 2.42
N PRO A 11 -10.91 -0.60 1.11
CA PRO A 11 -12.18 -0.41 0.39
C PRO A 11 -13.15 -1.58 0.54
N VAL A 12 -12.68 -2.81 0.31
CA VAL A 12 -13.51 -4.02 0.35
C VAL A 12 -14.04 -4.26 1.76
N ALA A 13 -13.17 -4.17 2.78
CA ALA A 13 -13.58 -4.34 4.17
C ALA A 13 -14.63 -3.30 4.59
N LEU A 14 -14.46 -2.04 4.22
CA LEU A 14 -15.43 -0.98 4.53
C LEU A 14 -16.75 -1.11 3.77
N GLY A 15 -16.72 -1.68 2.56
CA GLY A 15 -17.91 -1.96 1.77
C GLY A 15 -18.77 -3.08 2.37
N ILE A 16 -18.16 -4.03 3.07
CA ILE A 16 -18.84 -5.21 3.64
C ILE A 16 -19.25 -4.98 5.11
N ILE A 17 -18.43 -4.27 5.89
CA ILE A 17 -18.62 -4.15 7.35
C ILE A 17 -19.82 -3.27 7.73
N GLU A 18 -20.49 -3.63 8.82
CA GLU A 18 -21.56 -2.84 9.41
C GLU A 18 -21.08 -1.46 9.87
N PRO A 19 -21.91 -0.41 9.78
CA PRO A 19 -21.52 0.95 10.16
C PRO A 19 -21.03 1.09 11.61
N SER A 20 -21.60 0.32 12.54
CA SER A 20 -21.21 0.24 13.96
C SER A 20 -19.76 -0.22 14.14
N ASP A 21 -19.31 -1.15 13.30
CA ASP A 21 -18.02 -1.82 13.45
C ASP A 21 -16.88 -1.16 12.67
N ARG A 22 -17.20 -0.16 11.82
CA ARG A 22 -16.20 0.63 11.07
C ARG A 22 -15.14 1.25 11.98
N ARG A 23 -15.51 1.58 13.22
CA ARG A 23 -14.58 2.09 14.23
C ARG A 23 -13.48 1.07 14.54
N TYR A 24 -13.86 -0.18 14.81
CA TYR A 24 -12.90 -1.24 15.14
C TYR A 24 -12.01 -1.59 13.94
N LEU A 25 -12.57 -1.56 12.73
CA LEU A 25 -11.79 -1.73 11.51
C LEU A 25 -10.74 -0.61 11.36
N ALA A 26 -11.14 0.64 11.52
CA ALA A 26 -10.21 1.78 11.42
C ALA A 26 -9.09 1.69 12.47
N LEU A 27 -9.44 1.38 13.73
CA LEU A 27 -8.46 1.19 14.80
C LEU A 27 -7.49 0.05 14.50
N GLY A 28 -7.99 -1.10 14.03
CA GLY A 28 -7.16 -2.25 13.67
C GLY A 28 -6.20 -1.94 12.52
N VAL A 29 -6.68 -1.27 11.47
CA VAL A 29 -5.83 -0.86 10.34
C VAL A 29 -4.78 0.15 10.76
N LEU A 30 -5.15 1.18 11.54
CA LEU A 30 -4.20 2.18 12.05
C LEU A 30 -3.15 1.55 12.97
N ALA A 31 -3.55 0.62 13.84
CA ALA A 31 -2.62 -0.14 14.69
C ALA A 31 -1.66 -0.99 13.84
N GLY A 32 -2.15 -1.62 12.77
CA GLY A 32 -1.31 -2.35 11.82
C GLY A 32 -0.29 -1.46 11.11
N ILE A 33 -0.66 -0.21 10.77
CA ILE A 33 0.28 0.76 10.16
C ILE A 33 1.40 1.12 11.14
N VAL A 34 1.09 1.27 12.43
CA VAL A 34 2.08 1.59 13.47
C VAL A 34 3.13 0.49 13.62
N THR A 35 2.80 -0.77 13.37
CA THR A 35 3.73 -1.91 13.51
C THR A 35 4.59 -2.16 12.28
N ILE A 36 4.34 -1.47 11.15
CA ILE A 36 5.12 -1.63 9.90
C ILE A 36 6.63 -1.45 10.10
N PRO A 37 7.14 -0.40 10.79
CA PRO A 37 8.58 -0.23 10.94
C PRO A 37 9.24 -1.42 11.64
N ILE A 38 8.56 -2.05 12.59
CA ILE A 38 9.05 -3.22 13.31
C ILE A 38 9.22 -4.39 12.33
N GLY A 39 8.22 -4.64 11.50
CA GLY A 39 8.29 -5.67 10.46
C GLY A 39 9.38 -5.40 9.43
N CYS A 40 9.55 -4.14 9.04
CA CYS A 40 10.61 -3.74 8.11
C CYS A 40 12.02 -3.88 8.72
N ILE A 41 12.21 -3.58 10.01
CA ILE A 41 13.49 -3.81 10.70
C ILE A 41 13.77 -5.31 10.77
N ALA A 42 12.80 -6.13 11.20
CA ALA A 42 12.98 -7.58 11.27
C ALA A 42 13.30 -8.20 9.89
N GLY A 43 12.54 -7.82 8.86
CA GLY A 43 12.79 -8.26 7.48
C GLY A 43 14.13 -7.75 6.94
N GLY A 44 14.49 -6.50 7.24
CA GLY A 44 15.77 -5.91 6.87
C GLY A 44 16.96 -6.63 7.51
N LEU A 45 16.85 -6.97 8.80
CA LEU A 45 17.89 -7.74 9.50
C LEU A 45 18.09 -9.12 8.88
N ILE A 46 17.00 -9.84 8.57
CA ILE A 46 17.08 -11.13 7.87
C ILE A 46 17.70 -10.96 6.48
N ALA A 47 17.36 -9.87 5.76
CA ALA A 47 17.89 -9.55 4.44
C ALA A 47 19.42 -9.33 4.44
N MET A 48 19.99 -8.80 5.53
CA MET A 48 21.45 -8.64 5.67
C MET A 48 22.19 -9.97 5.58
N TYR A 49 21.58 -11.05 6.07
CA TYR A 49 22.19 -12.38 6.08
C TYR A 49 21.92 -13.20 4.82
N SER A 50 21.08 -12.71 3.89
CA SER A 50 20.62 -13.54 2.76
C SER A 50 21.55 -13.51 1.54
N GLY A 51 22.59 -12.66 1.53
CA GLY A 51 23.62 -12.65 0.48
C GLY A 51 23.09 -12.49 -0.95
N VAL A 52 22.01 -11.71 -1.13
CA VAL A 52 21.33 -11.56 -2.43
C VAL A 52 22.27 -10.90 -3.44
N GLN A 53 22.42 -11.53 -4.60
CA GLN A 53 23.15 -10.97 -5.74
C GLN A 53 22.17 -10.61 -6.85
N ILE A 54 22.29 -9.39 -7.38
CA ILE A 54 21.53 -8.96 -8.57
C ILE A 54 22.54 -8.64 -9.65
N ASN A 55 22.43 -9.28 -10.81
CA ASN A 55 23.35 -9.11 -11.95
C ASN A 55 24.84 -9.31 -11.61
N GLY A 56 25.16 -10.24 -10.71
CA GLY A 56 26.55 -10.53 -10.32
C GLY A 56 27.21 -9.46 -9.43
N GLN A 57 26.43 -8.50 -8.92
CA GLN A 57 26.88 -7.57 -7.87
C GLN A 57 26.20 -7.94 -6.54
N PRO A 58 26.96 -8.06 -5.44
CA PRO A 58 26.39 -8.31 -4.13
C PRO A 58 25.57 -7.09 -3.69
N VAL A 59 24.29 -7.33 -3.37
CA VAL A 59 23.46 -6.31 -2.74
C VAL A 59 23.73 -6.37 -1.25
N GLU A 60 24.68 -5.56 -0.81
CA GLU A 60 24.99 -5.36 0.60
C GLU A 60 23.85 -4.58 1.25
N PHE A 61 22.98 -5.26 1.98
CA PHE A 61 22.01 -4.61 2.84
C PHE A 61 22.72 -4.13 4.12
N THR A 62 23.30 -2.94 4.08
CA THR A 62 23.90 -2.33 5.28
C THR A 62 22.82 -1.86 6.26
N PHE A 63 23.09 -1.98 7.56
CA PHE A 63 22.20 -1.48 8.61
C PHE A 63 21.84 0.01 8.45
N ALA A 64 22.79 0.83 8.00
CA ALA A 64 22.56 2.25 7.71
C ALA A 64 21.55 2.49 6.58
N LEU A 65 21.60 1.68 5.51
CA LEU A 65 20.66 1.76 4.39
C LEU A 65 19.23 1.44 4.84
N ILE A 66 19.09 0.39 5.66
CA ILE A 66 17.81 0.00 6.23
C ILE A 66 17.26 1.12 7.10
N LEU A 67 18.06 1.67 8.03
CA LEU A 67 17.60 2.75 8.90
C LEU A 67 17.22 4.02 8.14
N MET A 68 18.03 4.48 7.18
CA MET A 68 17.73 5.71 6.43
C MET A 68 16.40 5.61 5.68
N ASN A 69 16.12 4.46 5.08
CA ASN A 69 14.83 4.22 4.41
C ASN A 69 13.67 4.04 5.39
N MET A 70 13.95 3.68 6.65
CA MET A 70 12.95 3.60 7.71
C MET A 70 12.59 4.95 8.32
N ILE A 71 13.44 5.98 8.25
CA ILE A 71 13.16 7.29 8.86
C ILE A 71 11.78 7.84 8.43
N PRO A 72 11.42 7.90 7.14
CA PRO A 72 10.11 8.42 6.73
C PRO A 72 8.96 7.58 7.29
N VAL A 73 9.10 6.26 7.28
CA VAL A 73 8.08 5.33 7.77
C VAL A 73 7.91 5.45 9.29
N LEU A 74 9.01 5.60 10.02
CA LEU A 74 9.04 5.76 11.48
C LEU A 74 8.33 7.06 11.90
N ILE A 75 8.59 8.15 11.18
CA ILE A 75 7.92 9.44 11.42
C ILE A 75 6.41 9.28 11.28
N VAL A 76 5.95 8.67 10.18
CA VAL A 76 4.51 8.43 9.95
C VAL A 76 3.93 7.54 11.04
N ALA A 77 4.60 6.44 11.40
CA ALA A 77 4.13 5.53 12.44
C ALA A 77 4.01 6.21 13.81
N VAL A 78 4.98 7.04 14.20
CA VAL A 78 4.93 7.80 15.45
C VAL A 78 3.80 8.83 15.43
N LEU A 79 3.62 9.56 14.33
CA LEU A 79 2.51 10.50 14.19
C LEU A 79 1.14 9.82 14.31
N VAL A 80 0.97 8.66 13.66
CA VAL A 80 -0.27 7.88 13.74
C VAL A 80 -0.48 7.35 15.16
N ALA A 81 0.57 6.83 15.82
CA ALA A 81 0.49 6.33 17.19
C ALA A 81 0.11 7.44 18.18
N LEU A 82 0.70 8.63 18.04
CA LEU A 82 0.35 9.81 18.84
C LEU A 82 -1.08 10.26 18.55
N GLY A 83 -1.50 10.29 17.29
CA GLY A 83 -2.86 10.60 16.88
C GLY A 83 -3.88 9.63 17.48
N LEU A 84 -3.56 8.34 17.53
CA LEU A 84 -4.41 7.31 18.11
C LEU A 84 -4.51 7.46 19.64
N LYS A 85 -3.40 7.82 20.31
CA LYS A 85 -3.36 8.03 21.76
C LYS A 85 -4.09 9.29 22.21
N LEU A 86 -3.97 10.38 21.45
CA LEU A 86 -4.47 11.70 21.86
C LEU A 86 -5.86 12.02 21.30
N ILE A 87 -6.19 11.56 20.09
CA ILE A 87 -7.40 11.94 19.36
C ILE A 87 -7.91 10.81 18.44
N PRO A 88 -8.26 9.64 19.02
CA PRO A 88 -8.66 8.46 18.23
C PRO A 88 -9.87 8.75 17.33
N GLU A 89 -10.86 9.52 17.80
CA GLU A 89 -12.09 9.74 17.03
C GLU A 89 -11.84 10.58 15.78
N LYS A 90 -10.91 11.55 15.84
CA LYS A 90 -10.49 12.31 14.65
C LYS A 90 -9.75 11.42 13.66
N MET A 91 -8.91 10.50 14.15
CA MET A 91 -8.21 9.54 13.29
C MET A 91 -9.18 8.58 12.58
N ILE A 92 -10.19 8.09 13.28
CA ILE A 92 -11.23 7.22 12.72
C ILE A 92 -12.03 7.96 11.64
N ASN A 93 -12.46 9.19 11.91
CA ASN A 93 -13.19 9.99 10.92
C ASN A 93 -12.33 10.31 9.69
N GLY A 94 -11.05 10.64 9.90
CA GLY A 94 -10.08 10.84 8.82
C GLY A 94 -9.91 9.57 7.97
N PHE A 95 -9.81 8.41 8.61
CA PHE A 95 -9.73 7.12 7.92
C PHE A 95 -10.97 6.84 7.04
N GLN A 96 -12.17 7.14 7.54
CA GLN A 96 -13.40 6.95 6.75
C GLN A 96 -13.43 7.86 5.52
N ILE A 97 -12.99 9.12 5.64
CA ILE A 97 -12.90 10.05 4.51
C ILE A 97 -11.86 9.56 3.51
N PHE A 98 -10.67 9.18 4.00
CA PHE A 98 -9.59 8.62 3.18
C PHE A 98 -10.07 7.39 2.39
N ALA A 99 -10.79 6.49 3.03
CA ALA A 99 -11.29 5.30 2.37
C ALA A 99 -12.38 5.61 1.32
N LYS A 100 -13.29 6.56 1.57
CA LYS A 100 -14.26 7.00 0.57
C LYS A 100 -13.56 7.60 -0.65
N PHE A 101 -12.53 8.41 -0.43
CA PHE A 101 -11.71 8.96 -1.51
C PHE A 101 -10.99 7.85 -2.30
N LEU A 102 -10.41 6.87 -1.61
CA LEU A 102 -9.79 5.71 -2.26
C LEU A 102 -10.79 4.95 -3.12
N VAL A 103 -11.98 4.63 -2.58
CA VAL A 103 -13.04 3.95 -3.33
C VAL A 103 -13.35 4.71 -4.62
N ALA A 104 -13.57 6.03 -4.53
CA ALA A 104 -13.83 6.85 -5.71
C ALA A 104 -12.69 6.77 -6.74
N LEU A 105 -11.44 6.90 -6.30
CA LEU A 105 -10.27 6.84 -7.17
C LEU A 105 -10.12 5.47 -7.86
N ILE A 106 -10.32 4.38 -7.11
CA ILE A 106 -10.26 3.02 -7.64
C ILE A 106 -11.40 2.78 -8.64
N THR A 107 -12.61 3.24 -8.35
CA THR A 107 -13.75 3.12 -9.27
C THR A 107 -13.48 3.87 -10.58
N ILE A 108 -12.92 5.08 -10.52
CA ILE A 108 -12.57 5.84 -11.74
C ILE A 108 -11.46 5.13 -12.52
N GLY A 109 -10.40 4.68 -11.85
CA GLY A 109 -9.31 3.95 -12.48
C GLY A 109 -9.78 2.65 -13.15
N LEU A 110 -10.65 1.90 -12.48
CA LEU A 110 -11.25 0.68 -13.01
C LEU A 110 -12.18 0.97 -14.20
N ALA A 111 -13.01 2.01 -14.12
CA ALA A 111 -13.88 2.41 -15.22
C ALA A 111 -13.08 2.82 -16.47
N ALA A 112 -12.00 3.60 -16.29
CA ALA A 112 -11.09 3.95 -17.38
C ALA A 112 -10.42 2.71 -18.00
N ALA A 113 -10.05 1.73 -17.17
CA ALA A 113 -9.48 0.46 -17.64
C ALA A 113 -10.47 -0.36 -18.47
N VAL A 114 -11.72 -0.44 -18.03
CA VAL A 114 -12.79 -1.12 -18.77
C VAL A 114 -13.09 -0.42 -20.09
N VAL A 115 -13.18 0.92 -20.10
CA VAL A 115 -13.39 1.71 -21.33
C VAL A 115 -12.26 1.47 -22.34
N LYS A 116 -11.01 1.52 -21.89
CA LYS A 116 -9.87 1.23 -22.77
C LYS A 116 -9.90 -0.21 -23.28
N PHE A 117 -10.24 -1.17 -22.43
CA PHE A 117 -10.29 -2.59 -22.80
C PHE A 117 -11.37 -2.89 -23.84
N LEU A 118 -12.55 -2.27 -23.73
CA LEU A 118 -13.70 -2.52 -24.61
C LEU A 118 -13.68 -1.65 -25.87
N LEU A 119 -13.33 -0.36 -25.76
CA LEU A 119 -13.46 0.63 -26.83
C LEU A 119 -12.11 1.05 -27.44
N GLY A 120 -10.99 0.69 -26.82
CA GLY A 120 -9.66 1.09 -27.28
C GLY A 120 -9.31 2.57 -27.03
N TRP A 121 -10.19 3.34 -26.39
CA TRP A 121 -9.96 4.75 -26.08
C TRP A 121 -9.01 4.93 -24.88
N GLU A 122 -7.91 5.66 -25.08
CA GLU A 122 -6.97 6.01 -24.02
C GLU A 122 -7.40 7.27 -23.28
N LEU A 123 -8.14 7.09 -22.18
CA LEU A 123 -8.48 8.17 -21.24
C LEU A 123 -7.30 8.56 -20.34
N ILE A 124 -6.48 7.58 -19.95
CA ILE A 124 -5.33 7.76 -19.05
C ILE A 124 -4.07 7.25 -19.79
N PRO A 125 -3.06 8.11 -20.04
CA PRO A 125 -1.80 7.70 -20.63
C PRO A 125 -1.10 6.64 -19.75
N GLY A 126 -0.56 5.59 -20.37
CA GLY A 126 0.15 4.53 -19.63
C GLY A 126 -0.75 3.47 -18.98
N LEU A 127 -2.07 3.49 -19.23
CA LEU A 127 -2.99 2.38 -18.93
C LEU A 127 -2.77 1.20 -19.90
N ASP A 128 -1.55 1.01 -20.37
CA ASP A 128 -1.21 0.23 -21.56
C ASP A 128 -1.31 -1.28 -21.34
N ARG A 129 -1.38 -1.99 -22.46
CA ARG A 129 -1.42 -3.44 -22.56
C ARG A 129 -0.02 -4.03 -22.30
N SER A 130 0.77 -3.50 -21.37
CA SER A 130 2.14 -4.00 -21.10
C SER A 130 2.12 -5.43 -20.53
N LEU A 131 1.11 -5.79 -19.72
CA LEU A 131 0.96 -7.15 -19.19
C LEU A 131 0.60 -8.19 -20.27
N TRP A 132 -0.33 -7.88 -21.17
CA TRP A 132 -0.74 -8.82 -22.22
C TRP A 132 0.21 -8.87 -23.41
N ARG A 133 0.89 -7.76 -23.75
CA ARG A 133 1.90 -7.74 -24.82
C ARG A 133 3.16 -8.54 -24.45
N GLN A 134 3.47 -8.67 -23.16
CA GLN A 134 4.48 -9.60 -22.66
C GLN A 134 4.01 -11.05 -22.72
N ALA A 135 2.74 -11.33 -22.42
CA ALA A 135 2.17 -12.68 -22.51
C ALA A 135 2.03 -13.21 -23.94
N THR A 136 1.85 -12.32 -24.94
CA THR A 136 1.66 -12.70 -26.36
C THR A 136 2.92 -12.58 -27.22
N ASN A 137 4.08 -12.22 -26.65
CA ASN A 137 5.34 -12.14 -27.39
C ASN A 137 6.36 -13.15 -26.84
N PRO A 138 6.43 -14.40 -27.35
CA PRO A 138 7.40 -15.40 -26.93
C PRO A 138 8.83 -15.13 -27.44
N ALA A 139 9.17 -13.88 -27.77
CA ALA A 139 10.44 -13.48 -28.36
C ALA A 139 11.14 -12.36 -27.58
N LYS A 140 11.14 -12.46 -26.24
CA LYS A 140 12.21 -12.01 -25.34
C LYS A 140 12.21 -12.87 -24.08
#